data_AF-A0A968H416-F1
#
_entry.id   AF-A0A968H416-F1
#
_cell.length_a   1.000
_cell.length_b   1.000
_cell.length_c   1.000
_cell.angle_alpha   90.00
_cell.angle_beta   90.00
_cell.angle_gamma   90.00
#
_symmetry.space_group_name_H-M   'P 1'
#
loop_
_entity.id
_entity.type
_entity.pdbx_description
1 polymer ?
#
loop_
_entity_poly.entity_id
_entity_poly.type
_entity_poly.pdbx_seq_one_letter_code
_entity_poly.pdbx_strand_id
1 'polypeptide(L)'
;MPRQAIYGVQRVPHNFYCPIPAGTGSVEAVTDWVGGFRFIVESVKAYVAVAGTGAGATRTFRVLKGASTVVATGTVTLAGTATVGAEIALTVTAANAEFSDTDTLTIDWPTAGAVAFTAGALNLVIVLREQPQKVR
;
A
#
# COMPACT_ATOMS: atom_id res chain seq x y z
N MET A 1 16.45 -11.56 17.23
CA MET A 1 15.54 -11.99 18.32
C MET A 1 14.71 -13.15 17.81
N PRO A 2 14.65 -14.31 18.49
CA PRO A 2 13.76 -15.39 18.09
C PRO A 2 12.31 -14.90 18.23
N ARG A 3 11.57 -14.82 17.12
CA ARG A 3 10.16 -14.40 17.13
C ARG A 3 9.33 -15.52 17.75
N GLN A 4 8.46 -15.17 18.70
CA GLN A 4 7.54 -16.10 19.37
C GLN A 4 6.73 -16.89 18.33
N ALA A 5 6.61 -18.20 18.52
CA ALA A 5 5.70 -19.02 17.72
C ALA A 5 4.26 -18.55 17.97
N ILE A 6 3.58 -18.11 16.91
CA ILE A 6 2.19 -17.64 16.99
C ILE A 6 1.28 -18.85 16.81
N TYR A 7 0.54 -19.18 17.87
CA TYR A 7 -0.34 -20.37 17.94
C TYR A 7 -1.76 -20.13 17.38
N GLY A 8 -1.99 -19.02 16.68
CA GLY A 8 -3.30 -18.64 16.16
C GLY A 8 -3.23 -17.65 14.99
N VAL A 9 -4.39 -17.26 14.48
CA VAL A 9 -4.50 -16.22 13.45
C VAL A 9 -4.34 -14.86 14.12
N GLN A 10 -3.30 -14.12 13.76
CA GLN A 10 -3.08 -12.75 14.23
C GLN A 10 -3.37 -11.75 13.11
N ARG A 11 -4.07 -10.66 13.43
CA ARG A 11 -4.31 -9.55 12.51
C ARG A 11 -3.49 -8.36 12.97
N VAL A 12 -2.55 -7.92 12.12
CA VAL A 12 -1.64 -6.82 12.43
C VAL A 12 -1.82 -5.71 11.41
N PRO A 13 -2.24 -4.51 11.83
CA PRO A 13 -2.23 -3.34 10.97
C PRO A 13 -0.80 -2.79 10.83
N HIS A 14 -0.35 -2.61 9.60
CA HIS A 14 0.90 -1.93 9.27
C HIS A 14 0.61 -0.59 8.62
N ASN A 15 1.26 0.45 9.14
CA ASN A 15 1.13 1.81 8.63
C ASN A 15 2.36 2.18 7.80
N PHE A 16 2.13 2.60 6.56
CA PHE A 16 3.17 3.02 5.63
C PHE A 16 2.93 4.46 5.21
N TYR A 17 3.91 5.33 5.50
CA TYR A 17 3.90 6.69 4.99
C TYR A 17 4.32 6.68 3.52
N CYS A 18 3.49 7.24 2.64
CA CYS A 18 3.70 7.23 1.21
C CYS A 18 3.59 8.66 0.65
N PRO A 19 4.73 9.34 0.37
CA PRO A 19 4.71 10.66 -0.23
C PRO A 19 4.20 10.58 -1.67
N ILE A 20 3.36 11.53 -2.08
CA ILE A 20 2.97 11.70 -3.48
C ILE A 20 4.10 12.50 -4.13
N PRO A 21 4.84 11.93 -5.09
CA PRO A 21 5.95 12.65 -5.71
C PRO A 21 5.43 13.79 -6.58
N ALA A 22 6.21 14.87 -6.65
CA ALA A 22 5.90 15.99 -7.52
C ALA A 22 6.05 15.57 -9.00
N GLY A 23 5.18 16.11 -9.85
CA GLY A 23 5.18 15.82 -11.28
C GLY A 23 4.54 14.47 -11.63
N THR A 24 4.99 13.87 -12.73
CA THR A 24 4.42 12.62 -13.28
C THR A 24 5.35 11.41 -13.14
N GLY A 25 6.56 11.60 -12.61
CA GLY A 25 7.57 10.55 -12.51
C GLY A 25 7.13 9.35 -11.68
N SER A 26 7.78 8.21 -11.93
CA SER A 26 7.61 7.01 -11.12
C SER A 26 8.45 7.07 -9.87
N VAL A 27 7.88 6.71 -8.73
CA VAL A 27 8.58 6.65 -7.44
C VAL A 27 8.10 5.45 -6.64
N GLU A 28 9.04 4.73 -6.03
CA GLU A 28 8.76 3.71 -5.04
C GLU A 28 8.80 4.35 -3.65
N ALA A 29 7.67 4.31 -2.94
CA ALA A 29 7.54 4.88 -1.61
C ALA A 29 7.90 3.88 -0.51
N VAL A 30 7.62 2.60 -0.74
CA VAL A 30 8.09 1.48 0.09
C VAL A 30 8.79 0.52 -0.84
N THR A 31 10.07 0.27 -0.59
CA THR A 31 10.90 -0.63 -1.39
C THR A 31 11.09 -1.94 -0.64
N ASP A 32 10.63 -3.02 -1.26
CA ASP A 32 10.93 -4.40 -0.89
C ASP A 32 10.73 -4.76 0.59
N TRP A 33 9.60 -4.37 1.19
CA TRP A 33 9.31 -4.74 2.57
C TRP A 33 9.05 -6.25 2.67
N VAL A 34 9.81 -6.94 3.53
CA VAL A 34 9.65 -8.38 3.78
C VAL A 34 9.10 -8.60 5.19
N GLY A 35 7.96 -9.26 5.30
CA GLY A 35 7.38 -9.63 6.60
C GLY A 35 8.23 -10.67 7.35
N GLY A 36 8.85 -11.60 6.61
CA GLY A 36 9.64 -12.71 7.15
C GLY A 36 8.79 -13.87 7.69
N PHE A 37 7.53 -13.96 7.24
CA PHE A 37 6.57 -15.00 7.54
C PHE A 37 5.50 -15.03 6.44
N ARG A 38 4.68 -16.10 6.41
CA ARG A 38 3.55 -16.18 5.48
C ARG A 38 2.36 -15.37 6.02
N PHE A 39 1.80 -14.53 5.17
CA PHE A 39 0.64 -13.71 5.54
C PHE A 39 -0.30 -13.50 4.36
N ILE A 40 -1.50 -13.03 4.67
CA ILE A 40 -2.51 -12.65 3.69
C ILE A 40 -2.88 -11.19 3.93
N VAL A 41 -2.86 -10.39 2.87
CA VAL A 41 -3.38 -9.02 2.92
C VAL A 41 -4.91 -9.06 2.93
N GLU A 42 -5.53 -8.69 4.04
CA GLU A 42 -7.01 -8.71 4.16
C GLU A 42 -7.64 -7.39 3.75
N SER A 43 -6.99 -6.26 4.04
CA SER A 43 -7.49 -4.95 3.64
C SER A 43 -6.35 -3.97 3.44
N VAL A 44 -6.55 -3.05 2.50
CA VAL A 44 -5.69 -1.91 2.26
C VAL A 44 -6.56 -0.66 2.31
N LYS A 45 -6.18 0.27 3.18
CA LYS A 45 -6.85 1.56 3.35
C LYS A 45 -5.84 2.67 3.15
N ALA A 46 -6.21 3.72 2.44
CA ALA A 46 -5.39 4.90 2.30
C ALA A 46 -6.10 6.11 2.93
N TYR A 47 -5.35 6.89 3.71
CA TYR A 47 -5.81 8.15 4.29
C TYR A 47 -5.00 9.28 3.67
N VAL A 48 -5.68 10.23 3.05
CA VAL A 48 -5.01 11.36 2.40
C VAL A 48 -4.60 12.38 3.45
N ALA A 49 -3.31 12.71 3.53
CA ALA A 49 -2.81 13.70 4.48
C ALA A 49 -2.71 15.10 3.84
N VAL A 50 -2.40 15.18 2.54
CA VAL A 50 -2.31 16.43 1.78
C VAL A 50 -2.71 16.14 0.32
N ALA A 51 -3.72 16.84 -0.19
CA ALA A 51 -4.08 16.83 -1.61
C ALA A 51 -3.58 18.14 -2.25
N GLY A 52 -2.78 18.04 -3.31
CA GLY A 52 -2.01 19.15 -3.90
C GLY A 52 -2.85 20.27 -4.53
N THR A 53 -2.18 21.17 -5.26
CA THR A 53 -2.78 22.32 -5.96
C THR A 53 -2.45 22.29 -7.46
N GLY A 54 -3.40 21.89 -8.30
CA GLY A 54 -3.28 21.90 -9.76
C GLY A 54 -4.52 21.30 -10.41
N ALA A 55 -5.22 22.04 -11.27
CA ALA A 55 -6.55 21.66 -11.77
C ALA A 55 -6.56 20.25 -12.41
N GLY A 56 -7.45 19.37 -11.93
CA GLY A 56 -7.62 18.01 -12.47
C GLY A 56 -6.51 16.99 -12.11
N ALA A 57 -5.61 17.30 -11.17
CA ALA A 57 -4.52 16.38 -10.81
C ALA A 57 -5.06 15.00 -10.36
N THR A 58 -4.48 13.93 -10.91
CA THR A 58 -4.82 12.54 -10.60
C THR A 58 -3.55 11.67 -10.56
N ARG A 59 -3.36 10.92 -9.47
CA ARG A 59 -2.23 9.99 -9.30
C ARG A 59 -2.75 8.64 -8.82
N THR A 60 -2.27 7.59 -9.45
CA THR A 60 -2.56 6.22 -9.04
C THR A 60 -1.32 5.64 -8.38
N PHE A 61 -1.50 4.97 -7.26
CA PHE A 61 -0.47 4.16 -6.61
C PHE A 61 -0.89 2.70 -6.61
N ARG A 62 0.09 1.81 -6.48
CA ARG A 62 -0.13 0.37 -6.42
C ARG A 62 0.54 -0.21 -5.19
N VAL A 63 -0.07 -1.25 -4.66
CA VAL A 63 0.56 -2.17 -3.71
C VAL A 63 0.90 -3.42 -4.50
N LEU A 64 2.17 -3.78 -4.52
CA LEU A 64 2.72 -4.87 -5.31
C LEU A 64 3.23 -5.98 -4.39
N LYS A 65 3.06 -7.21 -4.84
CA LYS A 65 3.79 -8.39 -4.39
C LYS A 65 4.94 -8.64 -5.37
N GLY A 66 6.17 -8.65 -4.88
CA GLY A 66 7.35 -8.67 -5.74
C GLY A 66 7.40 -7.44 -6.66
N ALA A 67 7.97 -7.63 -7.85
CA ALA A 67 8.20 -6.53 -8.79
C ALA A 67 6.96 -6.08 -9.58
N SER A 68 5.91 -6.90 -9.70
CA SER A 68 4.84 -6.63 -10.68
C SER A 68 3.45 -7.13 -10.33
N THR A 69 3.28 -8.00 -9.33
CA THR A 69 1.96 -8.57 -9.03
C THR A 69 1.14 -7.57 -8.23
N VAL A 70 0.14 -6.95 -8.86
CA VAL A 70 -0.70 -5.93 -8.21
C VAL A 70 -1.65 -6.57 -7.20
N VAL A 71 -1.49 -6.21 -5.93
CA VAL A 71 -2.37 -6.61 -4.82
C VAL A 71 -3.55 -5.65 -4.69
N ALA A 72 -3.26 -4.35 -4.72
CA ALA A 72 -4.27 -3.29 -4.66
C ALA A 72 -3.83 -2.09 -5.49
N THR A 73 -4.78 -1.26 -5.90
CA THR A 73 -4.54 0.00 -6.61
C THR A 73 -5.45 1.06 -6.02
N GLY A 74 -4.92 2.27 -5.83
CA GLY A 74 -5.69 3.41 -5.36
C GLY A 74 -5.40 4.65 -6.19
N THR A 75 -6.43 5.47 -6.39
CA THR A 75 -6.33 6.70 -7.16
C THR A 75 -6.68 7.89 -6.29
N VAL A 76 -5.80 8.88 -6.28
CA VAL A 76 -5.97 10.16 -5.59
C VAL A 76 -6.27 11.23 -6.63
N THR A 77 -7.31 12.03 -6.40
CA THR A 77 -7.71 13.13 -7.27
C THR A 77 -7.73 14.46 -6.52
N LEU A 78 -7.40 15.56 -7.21
CA LEU A 78 -7.34 16.91 -6.65
C LEU A 78 -8.67 17.37 -6.03
N ALA A 79 -9.78 17.11 -6.73
CA ALA A 79 -11.12 17.52 -6.28
C ALA A 79 -11.57 16.77 -5.02
N GLY A 80 -10.79 15.81 -4.53
CA GLY A 80 -10.94 15.20 -3.22
C GLY A 80 -10.56 16.14 -2.06
N THR A 81 -10.76 17.45 -2.11
CA THR A 81 -10.51 18.33 -0.95
C THR A 81 -11.35 17.96 0.29
N ALA A 82 -12.45 17.24 0.10
CA ALA A 82 -13.23 16.59 1.16
C ALA A 82 -12.58 15.30 1.73
N THR A 83 -11.45 14.83 1.18
CA THR A 83 -10.82 13.54 1.50
C THR A 83 -9.58 13.63 2.38
N VAL A 84 -9.15 14.83 2.80
CA VAL A 84 -8.10 14.93 3.82
C VAL A 84 -8.61 14.26 5.10
N GLY A 85 -7.91 13.21 5.53
CA GLY A 85 -8.31 12.35 6.64
C GLY A 85 -9.43 11.34 6.31
N ALA A 86 -10.00 11.36 5.10
CA ALA A 86 -10.99 10.37 4.70
C ALA A 86 -10.34 9.03 4.32
N GLU A 87 -11.05 7.95 4.65
CA GLU A 87 -10.67 6.60 4.28
C GLU A 87 -10.99 6.34 2.81
N ILE A 88 -9.97 5.93 2.05
CA ILE A 88 -10.11 5.34 0.73
C ILE A 88 -9.87 3.84 0.92
N ALA A 89 -10.94 3.05 0.97
CA ALA A 89 -10.85 1.60 0.99
C ALA A 89 -10.47 1.10 -0.41
N LEU A 90 -9.39 0.31 -0.50
CA LEU A 90 -8.94 -0.28 -1.75
C LEU A 90 -9.43 -1.72 -1.86
N THR A 91 -9.83 -2.10 -3.07
CA THR A 91 -10.12 -3.50 -3.37
C THR A 91 -8.82 -4.29 -3.42
N VAL A 92 -8.73 -5.30 -2.57
CA VAL A 92 -7.63 -6.28 -2.60
C VAL A 92 -7.96 -7.38 -3.60
N THR A 93 -7.03 -7.64 -4.51
CA THR A 93 -7.14 -8.76 -5.46
C THR A 93 -6.85 -10.05 -4.70
N ALA A 94 -7.89 -10.80 -4.36
CA ALA A 94 -7.78 -12.00 -3.51
C ALA A 94 -6.75 -13.02 -4.01
N ALA A 95 -6.66 -13.24 -5.33
CA ALA A 95 -5.69 -14.16 -5.94
C ALA A 95 -4.21 -13.73 -5.73
N ASN A 96 -3.98 -12.46 -5.44
CA ASN A 96 -2.65 -11.88 -5.25
C ASN A 96 -2.35 -11.55 -3.78
N ALA A 97 -3.31 -11.76 -2.88
CA ALA A 97 -3.25 -11.33 -1.49
C ALA A 97 -2.36 -12.20 -0.59
N GLU A 98 -2.01 -13.41 -1.03
CA GLU A 98 -1.18 -14.35 -0.27
C GLU A 98 0.31 -14.09 -0.53
N PHE A 99 1.08 -13.95 0.56
CA PHE A 99 2.52 -13.73 0.56
C PHE A 99 3.25 -14.91 1.21
N SER A 100 4.33 -15.33 0.57
CA SER A 100 5.35 -16.20 1.16
C SER A 100 6.21 -15.44 2.17
N ASP A 101 7.05 -16.18 2.90
CA ASP A 101 8.02 -15.62 3.86
C ASP A 101 9.16 -14.84 3.19
N THR A 102 9.34 -14.97 1.87
CA THR A 102 10.33 -14.25 1.07
C THR A 102 9.74 -13.22 0.12
N ASP A 103 8.41 -13.16 0.00
CA ASP A 103 7.77 -12.20 -0.90
C ASP A 103 7.94 -10.78 -0.38
N THR A 104 8.26 -9.86 -1.28
CA THR A 104 8.38 -8.44 -0.96
C THR A 104 7.06 -7.70 -1.21
N LEU A 105 6.74 -6.74 -0.35
CA LEU A 105 5.68 -5.77 -0.54
C LEU A 105 6.30 -4.44 -0.96
N THR A 106 5.91 -3.96 -2.13
CA THR A 106 6.38 -2.69 -2.69
C THR A 106 5.18 -1.77 -2.90
N ILE A 107 5.36 -0.49 -2.59
CA ILE A 107 4.34 0.54 -2.85
C ILE A 107 4.93 1.53 -3.81
N ASP A 108 4.32 1.67 -4.98
CA ASP A 108 4.84 2.51 -6.04
C ASP A 108 3.80 3.44 -6.65
N TRP A 109 4.31 4.47 -7.30
CA TRP A 109 3.54 5.37 -8.12
C TRP A 109 3.99 5.20 -9.58
N PRO A 110 3.22 4.52 -10.43
CA PRO A 110 3.55 4.43 -11.85
C PRO A 110 3.41 5.78 -12.57
N THR A 111 4.18 5.95 -13.64
CA THR A 111 4.06 7.10 -14.57
C THR A 111 2.83 7.00 -15.47
N ALA A 112 2.37 5.78 -15.77
CA ALA A 112 1.27 5.54 -16.70
C ALA A 112 -0.04 6.18 -16.21
N GLY A 113 -0.64 7.05 -17.02
CA GLY A 113 -1.89 7.74 -16.69
C GLY A 113 -1.78 8.81 -15.59
N ALA A 114 -0.56 9.15 -15.15
CA ALA A 114 -0.37 10.16 -14.11
C ALA A 114 -0.55 11.58 -14.64
N VAL A 115 -1.34 12.38 -13.91
CA VAL A 115 -1.39 13.83 -14.05
C VAL A 115 -0.61 14.46 -12.90
N ALA A 116 0.15 15.52 -13.19
CA ALA A 116 1.09 16.09 -12.23
C ALA A 116 0.40 16.54 -10.93
N PHE A 117 0.96 16.12 -9.79
CA PHE A 117 0.71 16.72 -8.49
C PHE A 117 1.84 17.68 -8.13
N THR A 118 1.51 18.76 -7.42
CA THR A 118 2.49 19.72 -6.87
C THR A 118 3.05 19.27 -5.52
N ALA A 119 2.23 18.65 -4.67
CA ALA A 119 2.64 18.03 -3.40
C ALA A 119 1.52 17.14 -2.85
N GLY A 120 1.87 16.18 -1.99
CA GLY A 120 0.89 15.41 -1.23
C GLY A 120 1.50 14.25 -0.45
N ALA A 121 0.69 13.62 0.40
CA ALA A 121 1.07 12.38 1.08
C ALA A 121 -0.16 11.54 1.42
N LEU A 122 0.06 10.22 1.51
CA LEU A 122 -0.90 9.23 1.97
C LEU A 122 -0.32 8.48 3.17
N ASN A 123 -1.20 8.12 4.11
CA ASN A 123 -0.90 7.08 5.08
C ASN A 123 -1.67 5.82 4.68
N LEU A 124 -0.94 4.75 4.36
CA LEU A 124 -1.48 3.47 3.97
C LEU A 124 -1.53 2.54 5.18
N VAL A 125 -2.72 2.05 5.50
CA VAL A 125 -2.94 1.04 6.54
C VAL A 125 -3.25 -0.28 5.85
N ILE A 126 -2.33 -1.24 5.99
CA ILE A 126 -2.46 -2.59 5.43
C ILE A 126 -2.68 -3.55 6.59
N VAL A 127 -3.82 -4.23 6.60
CA VAL A 127 -4.09 -5.26 7.60
C VAL A 127 -3.61 -6.61 7.07
N LEU A 128 -2.61 -7.16 7.77
CA LEU A 128 -2.05 -8.47 7.47
C LEU A 128 -2.66 -9.50 8.41
N ARG A 129 -3.07 -10.63 7.84
CA ARG A 129 -3.41 -11.83 8.59
C ARG A 129 -2.23 -12.78 8.57
N GLU A 130 -1.60 -12.94 9.73
CA GLU A 130 -0.52 -13.88 9.93
C GLU A 130 -1.11 -15.29 10.08
N GLN A 131 -0.55 -16.24 9.33
CA GLN A 131 -0.90 -17.65 9.49
C GLN A 131 -0.05 -18.28 10.60
N PRO A 132 -0.57 -19.30 11.32
CA PRO A 132 0.22 -20.02 12.31
C PRO A 132 1.51 -20.55 11.67
N GLN A 133 2.66 -20.20 12.23
CA GLN A 133 3.93 -20.76 11.77
C GLN A 133 3.92 -22.25 12.10
N LYS A 134 3.86 -23.10 11.07
CA LYS A 134 4.17 -24.52 11.23
C LYS A 134 5.65 -24.60 11.58
N VAL A 135 5.95 -24.85 12.85
CA VAL A 135 7.31 -25.20 13.29
C VAL A 135 7.77 -26.35 12.41
N ARG A 136 8.87 -26.13 11.69
CA ARG A 136 9.48 -27.15 10.82
C ARG A 136 10.37 -28.05 11.65
#